data_AF-A0A348NSQ2-F1
#
_entry.id   AF-A0A348NSQ2-F1
#
_cell.length_a   1.000
_cell.length_b   1.000
_cell.length_c   1.000
_cell.angle_alpha   90.00
_cell.angle_beta   90.00
_cell.angle_gamma   90.00
#
_symmetry.space_group_name_H-M   'P 1'
#
loop_
_entity.id
_entity.type
_entity.pdbx_description
1 polymer ?
#
loop_
_entity_poly.entity_id
_entity_poly.type
_entity_poly.pdbx_seq_one_letter_code
_entity_poly.pdbx_strand_id
1 'polypeptide(L)' 'MISAPRHRPSTARRLGIGVLLSALCALFVSIPTAAFAHDELIGSSPADGEVVDTAPASIDLRFSSNPLEG' A
#
# COMPACT_ATOMS: atom_id res chain seq x y z
N MET A 1 -21.80 -52.86 -12.95
CA MET A 1 -21.33 -51.67 -12.21
C MET A 1 -19.85 -51.50 -12.52
N ILE A 2 -19.46 -50.51 -13.33
CA ILE A 2 -18.04 -50.16 -13.58
C ILE A 2 -17.61 -49.22 -12.44
N SER A 3 -16.54 -49.59 -11.72
CA SER A 3 -15.92 -48.69 -10.73
C SER A 3 -14.88 -47.83 -11.42
N ALA A 4 -15.05 -46.50 -11.40
CA ALA A 4 -14.09 -45.55 -11.95
C ALA A 4 -12.82 -45.48 -11.07
N PRO A 5 -11.61 -45.43 -11.66
CA PRO A 5 -10.39 -45.28 -10.90
C PRO A 5 -10.35 -43.90 -10.23
N ARG A 6 -10.31 -43.90 -8.90
CA ARG A 6 -10.07 -42.68 -8.10
C ARG A 6 -8.63 -42.24 -8.34
N HIS A 7 -8.46 -41.18 -9.12
CA HIS A 7 -7.16 -40.58 -9.38
C HIS A 7 -6.64 -39.93 -8.09
N ARG A 8 -5.82 -40.68 -7.33
CA ARG A 8 -5.13 -40.13 -6.16
C ARG A 8 -4.13 -39.11 -6.68
N PRO A 9 -4.24 -37.82 -6.31
CA PRO A 9 -3.26 -36.84 -6.75
C PRO A 9 -1.89 -37.29 -6.26
N SER A 10 -0.95 -37.47 -7.20
CA SER A 10 0.41 -37.86 -6.87
C SER A 10 1.02 -36.85 -5.90
N THR A 11 1.83 -37.35 -4.97
CA THR A 11 2.52 -36.50 -3.98
C THR A 11 3.34 -35.40 -4.66
N ALA A 12 3.87 -35.69 -5.86
CA ALA A 12 4.55 -34.71 -6.72
C ALA A 12 3.65 -33.54 -7.15
N ARG A 13 2.38 -33.81 -7.49
CA ARG A 13 1.41 -32.76 -7.84
C ARG A 13 1.10 -31.86 -6.63
N ARG A 14 1.01 -32.45 -5.44
CA ARG A 14 0.81 -31.68 -4.19
C ARG A 14 2.00 -30.78 -3.87
N LEU A 15 3.22 -31.31 -4.06
CA LEU A 15 4.45 -30.55 -3.88
C LEU A 15 4.56 -29.38 -4.86
N GLY A 16 4.24 -29.63 -6.14
CA GLY A 16 4.25 -28.58 -7.17
C GLY A 16 3.27 -27.44 -6.90
N ILE A 17 2.08 -27.76 -6.38
CA ILE A 17 1.10 -26.73 -5.96
C ILE A 17 1.64 -25.92 -4.79
N GLY A 18 2.26 -26.58 -3.80
CA GLY A 18 2.88 -25.88 -2.66
C GLY A 18 3.98 -24.92 -3.09
N VAL A 19 4.87 -25.35 -3.98
CA VAL A 19 5.95 -24.50 -4.52
C VAL A 19 5.38 -23.32 -5.30
N LEU A 20 4.37 -23.54 -6.15
CA LEU A 20 3.74 -22.47 -6.92
C LEU A 20 3.07 -21.44 -6.01
N LEU A 21 2.33 -21.88 -4.99
CA LEU A 21 1.68 -20.98 -4.04
C LEU A 21 2.72 -20.16 -3.26
N SER A 22 3.79 -20.79 -2.78
CA SER A 22 4.87 -20.09 -2.09
C SER A 22 5.56 -19.05 -2.99
N ALA A 23 5.81 -19.40 -4.26
CA ALA A 23 6.39 -18.47 -5.23
C ALA A 23 5.47 -17.27 -5.51
N LEU A 24 4.17 -17.50 -5.64
CA LEU A 24 3.19 -16.43 -5.80
C LEU A 24 3.13 -15.54 -4.56
N CYS A 25 3.08 -16.12 -3.35
CA CYS A 25 3.12 -15.33 -2.11
C CYS A 25 4.40 -14.49 -2.00
N ALA A 26 5.56 -15.06 -2.32
CA ALA A 26 6.83 -14.33 -2.33
C ALA A 26 6.82 -13.16 -3.33
N LEU A 27 6.20 -13.36 -4.51
CA LEU A 27 6.04 -12.30 -5.50
C LEU A 27 5.17 -11.16 -4.96
N PHE A 28 4.04 -11.45 -4.32
CA PHE A 28 3.14 -10.44 -3.77
C PHE A 28 3.74 -9.67 -2.58
N VAL A 29 4.50 -10.35 -1.69
CA VAL A 29 5.18 -9.71 -0.56
C VAL A 29 6.34 -8.80 -1.03
N SER A 30 6.93 -9.11 -2.18
CA SER A 30 8.05 -8.34 -2.75
C SER A 30 7.62 -7.09 -3.53
N ILE A 31 6.32 -6.87 -3.72
CA ILE A 31 5.83 -5.63 -4.33
C ILE A 31 6.01 -4.53 -3.26
N PRO A 32 6.88 -3.52 -3.49
CA PRO A 32 6.93 -2.39 -2.59
C PRO A 32 5.56 -1.73 -2.61
N THR A 33 4.81 -1.87 -1.51
CA THR A 33 3.58 -1.10 -1.32
C THR A 33 3.99 0.35 -1.27
N ALA A 34 3.42 1.19 -2.13
CA ALA A 34 3.59 2.63 -2.02
C ALA A 34 3.21 3.02 -0.58
N ALA A 35 4.20 3.43 0.20
CA ALA A 35 3.92 4.06 1.48
C ALA A 35 3.25 5.40 1.15
N PHE A 36 1.92 5.46 1.21
CA PHE A 36 1.17 6.71 1.24
C PHE A 36 1.40 7.39 2.61
N ALA A 37 2.66 7.76 2.86
CA ALA A 37 3.14 8.37 4.08
C ALA A 37 3.40 9.87 3.91
N HIS A 38 3.02 10.44 2.76
CA HIS A 38 3.15 11.85 2.51
C HIS A 38 1.79 12.48 2.75
N ASP A 39 1.64 13.11 3.91
CA ASP A 39 0.59 14.08 4.14
C ASP A 39 0.72 15.18 3.08
N GLU A 40 -0.35 15.39 2.32
CA GLU A 40 -0.37 16.38 1.26
C GLU A 40 -0.73 17.73 1.85
N LEU A 41 0.01 18.79 1.50
CA LEU A 41 -0.37 20.16 1.85
C LEU A 41 -1.59 20.55 1.02
N ILE A 42 -2.77 20.59 1.65
CA ILE A 42 -4.05 20.93 1.02
C ILE A 42 -4.38 22.43 1.10
N GLY A 43 -3.54 23.22 1.78
CA GLY A 43 -3.56 24.67 1.67
C GLY A 43 -2.76 25.38 2.75
N SER A 44 -2.59 26.69 2.56
CA SER A 44 -1.87 27.56 3.48
C SER A 44 -2.65 28.86 3.74
N SER A 45 -2.21 29.62 4.73
CA SER A 45 -2.52 31.04 4.92
C SER A 45 -1.24 31.75 5.37
N PRO A 46 -0.73 32.72 4.60
CA PRO A 46 -1.20 33.18 3.28
C PRO A 46 -1.19 32.07 2.22
N ALA A 47 -2.02 32.22 1.18
CA ALA A 47 -2.06 31.29 0.06
C ALA A 47 -0.79 31.35 -0.78
N ASP A 48 -0.52 30.31 -1.57
CA ASP A 48 0.61 30.31 -2.49
C ASP A 48 0.49 31.46 -3.50
N GLY A 49 1.58 32.22 -3.64
CA GLY A 49 1.62 33.44 -4.44
C GLY A 49 0.84 34.63 -3.89
N GLU A 50 0.21 34.53 -2.72
CA GLU A 50 -0.47 35.66 -2.09
C GLU A 50 0.55 36.72 -1.66
N VAL A 51 0.32 37.96 -2.12
CA VAL A 51 1.10 39.12 -1.70
C VAL A 51 0.32 39.81 -0.59
N VAL A 52 0.92 39.86 0.60
CA VAL A 52 0.34 40.51 1.78
C VAL A 52 1.03 41.85 2.05
N ASP A 53 0.26 42.86 2.39
CA ASP A 53 0.76 44.23 2.63
C ASP A 53 1.59 44.35 3.91
N THR A 54 1.39 43.44 4.87
CA THR A 54 2.11 43.39 6.14
C THR A 54 2.57 41.96 6.42
N ALA A 55 3.75 41.82 7.01
CA ALA A 55 4.28 40.52 7.39
C ALA A 55 3.34 39.81 8.38
N PRO A 56 2.96 38.55 8.12
CA PRO A 56 2.06 37.83 9.01
C PRO A 56 2.80 37.40 10.27
N ALA A 57 2.08 37.36 11.40
CA ALA A 57 2.64 36.92 12.68
C ALA A 57 2.83 35.39 12.74
N SER A 58 2.09 34.64 11.92
CA SER A 58 2.15 33.18 11.80
C SER A 58 1.81 32.74 10.39
N ILE A 59 2.18 31.50 10.05
CA ILE A 59 1.80 30.84 8.81
C ILE A 59 1.02 29.59 9.17
N ASP A 60 -0.18 29.45 8.62
CA ASP A 60 -1.02 28.27 8.84
C ASP A 60 -0.86 27.32 7.67
N LEU A 61 -0.53 26.06 7.95
CA LEU A 61 -0.42 24.99 6.97
C LEU A 61 -1.43 23.89 7.28
N ARG A 62 -2.17 23.45 6.27
CA ARG A 62 -3.23 22.44 6.40
C ARG A 62 -2.86 21.22 5.57
N PHE A 63 -2.84 20.06 6.21
CA PHE A 63 -2.47 18.80 5.59
C PHE A 63 -3.67 17.85 5.45
N SER A 64 -3.57 16.88 4.54
CA SER A 64 -4.61 15.88 4.28
C SER A 64 -4.90 14.96 5.46
N SER A 65 -3.90 14.74 6.33
CA SER A 65 -4.03 13.96 7.55
C SER A 65 -3.48 14.74 8.75
N ASN A 66 -3.86 14.32 9.96
CA ASN A 66 -3.28 14.86 11.16
C ASN A 66 -1.88 14.26 11.37
N PRO A 67 -0.85 15.07 11.68
CA PRO A 67 0.46 14.56 12.03
C PRO A 67 0.35 13.66 13.27
N LEU A 68 1.12 12.58 13.29
CA LEU A 68 1.24 11.74 14.47
C LEU A 68 1.88 12.54 15.61
N GLU A 69 1.24 12.52 16.79
CA GLU A 69 1.86 13.03 18.02
C GLU A 69 3.02 12.11 18.42
N GLY A 70 4.19 12.69 18.73
CA GLY A 70 5.41 11.98 19.10
C GLY A 70 5.49 11.57 20.56
#